data_AF-A0A8T2NL82-F1
#
_entry.id   AF-A0A8T2NL82-F1
#
_cell.length_a   1.000
_cell.length_b   1.000
_cell.length_c   1.000
_cell.angle_alpha   90.00
_cell.angle_beta   90.00
_cell.angle_gamma   90.00
#
_symmetry.space_group_name_H-M   'P 1'
#
loop_
_entity.id
_entity.type
_entity.pdbx_description
1 polymer ?
#
loop_
_entity_poly.entity_id
_entity_poly.type
_entity_poly.pdbx_seq_one_letter_code
_entity_poly.pdbx_strand_id
1 'polypeptide(L)'
;MSSIQKNPAMGMEEIRTGYLIKSPPSNKFKSLRSWKRRFFVLLKRNEKEHTLTYFRNANDRDKPLGSIEISQISVLFCSPQSHRKWRWIQKTFKCSPDSVLFIQAADRQYFLIDEN
;
A
#
# COMPACT_ATOMS: atom_id res chain seq x y z
N MET A 1 10.13 8.11 21.68
CA MET A 1 8.78 7.55 21.89
C MET A 1 7.85 8.31 20.95
N SER A 2 7.38 7.70 19.86
CA SER A 2 6.50 8.37 18.90
C SER A 2 5.07 8.37 19.43
N SER A 3 4.48 9.56 19.56
CA SER A 3 3.10 9.77 19.99
C SER A 3 2.13 9.16 18.97
N ILE A 4 1.42 8.11 19.36
CA ILE A 4 0.34 7.52 18.57
C ILE A 4 -0.87 8.44 18.69
N GLN A 5 -1.23 9.10 17.59
CA GLN A 5 -2.36 10.01 17.54
C GLN A 5 -3.65 9.18 17.42
N LYS A 6 -4.30 8.90 18.55
CA LYS A 6 -5.61 8.26 18.59
C LYS A 6 -6.65 9.22 18.01
N ASN A 7 -7.22 8.90 16.85
CA ASN A 7 -8.36 9.63 16.30
C ASN A 7 -9.65 9.14 16.98
N PRO A 8 -10.28 9.92 17.88
CA PRO A 8 -11.36 9.43 18.76
C PRO A 8 -12.67 9.12 18.03
N ALA A 9 -12.85 9.61 16.81
CA ALA A 9 -14.13 9.53 16.08
C ALA A 9 -14.43 8.18 15.43
N MET A 10 -13.47 7.24 15.36
CA MET A 10 -13.65 5.97 14.63
C MET A 10 -13.20 4.71 15.39
N GLY A 11 -12.74 4.86 16.65
CA GLY A 11 -12.21 3.73 17.44
C GLY A 11 -11.02 3.02 16.79
N MET A 12 -10.33 3.67 15.85
CA MET A 12 -9.20 3.12 15.12
C MET A 12 -7.90 3.83 15.55
N GLU A 13 -6.88 3.01 15.78
CA GLU A 13 -5.52 3.42 16.08
C GLU A 13 -4.69 3.47 14.78
N GLU A 14 -3.95 4.54 14.58
CA GLU A 14 -2.96 4.64 13.51
C GLU A 14 -1.67 3.93 13.93
N ILE A 15 -1.31 2.85 13.23
CA ILE A 15 -0.13 2.03 13.54
C ILE A 15 1.09 2.51 12.76
N ARG A 16 0.90 2.83 11.48
CA ARG A 16 1.98 3.26 10.60
C ARG A 16 1.44 4.09 9.46
N THR A 17 2.22 5.07 9.06
CA THR A 17 1.97 5.88 7.87
C THR A 17 3.21 6.01 7.01
N GLY A 18 3.01 6.32 5.73
CA GLY A 18 4.11 6.51 4.80
C GLY A 18 3.64 6.73 3.37
N TYR A 19 4.53 7.25 2.54
CA TYR A 19 4.28 7.34 1.11
C TYR A 19 4.78 6.09 0.41
N LEU A 20 3.98 5.55 -0.50
CA LEU A 20 4.38 4.45 -1.38
C LEU A 20 3.93 4.75 -2.81
N ILE A 21 4.69 4.28 -3.79
CA ILE A 21 4.22 4.23 -5.18
C ILE A 21 3.32 2.99 -5.32
N LYS A 22 2.05 3.23 -5.62
CA LYS A 22 1.05 2.17 -5.79
C LYS A 22 0.83 1.86 -7.27
N SER A 23 0.88 0.57 -7.61
CA SER A 23 0.56 0.09 -8.96
C SER A 23 -0.87 0.44 -9.39
N PRO A 24 -1.11 0.65 -10.69
CA PRO A 24 -2.46 0.68 -11.24
C PRO A 24 -3.05 -0.74 -11.31
N PRO A 25 -4.35 -0.87 -11.65
CA PRO A 25 -4.93 -2.15 -12.03
C PRO A 25 -4.17 -2.82 -13.20
N SER A 26 -4.37 -4.14 -13.34
CA SER A 26 -3.60 -5.00 -14.27
C SER A 26 -3.55 -4.48 -15.70
N ASN A 27 -4.66 -3.94 -16.22
CA ASN A 27 -4.78 -3.41 -17.57
C ASN A 27 -3.89 -2.20 -17.87
N LYS A 28 -3.45 -1.45 -16.84
CA LYS A 28 -2.63 -0.23 -16.98
C LYS A 28 -1.22 -0.40 -16.41
N PHE A 29 -0.83 -1.62 -16.06
CA PHE A 29 0.41 -1.91 -15.32
C PHE A 29 1.67 -1.34 -15.97
N LYS A 30 1.83 -1.46 -17.29
CA LYS A 30 3.02 -0.98 -18.02
C LYS A 30 3.04 0.54 -18.26
N SER A 31 1.99 1.27 -17.87
CA SER A 31 1.91 2.73 -18.03
C SER A 31 2.49 3.41 -16.79
N LEU A 32 3.72 3.94 -16.88
CA LEU A 32 4.39 4.63 -15.77
C LEU A 32 3.53 5.76 -15.18
N ARG A 33 2.85 6.55 -16.03
CA ARG A 33 1.93 7.62 -15.60
C ARG A 33 0.76 7.13 -14.74
N SER A 34 0.43 5.84 -14.81
CA SER A 34 -0.66 5.21 -14.04
C SER A 34 -0.22 4.74 -12.65
N TRP A 35 1.09 4.65 -12.40
CA TRP A 35 1.63 4.47 -11.05
C TRP A 35 1.53 5.77 -10.28
N LYS A 36 1.05 5.70 -9.04
CA LYS A 36 0.74 6.89 -8.25
C LYS A 36 1.37 6.79 -6.88
N ARG A 37 2.13 7.82 -6.52
CA ARG A 37 2.51 8.09 -5.13
C ARG A 37 1.26 8.40 -4.31
N ARG A 38 1.10 7.69 -3.20
CA ARG A 38 -0.07 7.79 -2.31
C ARG A 38 0.39 7.74 -0.87
N PHE A 39 -0.33 8.45 -0.01
CA PHE A 39 -0.10 8.40 1.43
C PHE A 39 -0.93 7.26 2.00
N PHE A 40 -0.26 6.28 2.61
CA PHE A 40 -0.88 5.11 3.20
C PHE A 40 -0.96 5.27 4.72
N VAL A 41 -2.05 4.75 5.28
CA VAL A 41 -2.31 4.71 6.72
C VAL A 41 -2.76 3.30 7.06
N LEU A 42 -1.97 2.60 7.87
CA LEU A 42 -2.36 1.33 8.49
C LEU A 42 -3.12 1.65 9.77
N LEU A 43 -4.41 1.33 9.75
CA LEU A 43 -5.33 1.52 10.86
C LEU A 43 -5.62 0.17 11.51
N LYS A 44 -5.77 0.17 12.83
CA LYS A 44 -6.15 -0.98 13.65
C LYS A 44 -7.37 -0.63 14.49
N ARG A 45 -8.44 -1.43 14.44
CA ARG A 45 -9.57 -1.30 15.39
C ARG A 45 -9.38 -2.18 16.61
N ASN A 46 -8.95 -3.42 16.39
CA ASN A 46 -8.64 -4.40 17.42
C ASN A 46 -7.53 -5.33 16.89
N GLU A 47 -7.16 -6.38 17.62
CA GLU A 47 -6.07 -7.28 17.20
C GLU A 47 -6.31 -7.98 15.85
N LYS A 48 -7.56 -8.12 15.42
CA LYS A 48 -7.94 -8.85 14.21
C LYS A 48 -8.32 -7.94 13.05
N GLU A 49 -8.75 -6.71 13.34
CA GLU A 49 -9.23 -5.75 12.35
C GLU A 49 -8.17 -4.70 12.04
N HIS A 50 -7.48 -4.91 10.93
CA HIS A 50 -6.55 -3.96 10.35
C HIS A 50 -6.97 -3.59 8.93
N THR A 51 -6.81 -2.32 8.59
CA THR A 51 -7.14 -1.79 7.28
C THR A 51 -6.00 -0.89 6.81
N LEU A 52 -5.52 -1.13 5.59
CA LEU A 52 -4.55 -0.27 4.94
C LEU A 52 -5.27 0.68 3.98
N THR A 53 -5.47 1.92 4.40
CA THR A 53 -6.19 2.96 3.63
C THR A 53 -5.20 3.89 2.94
N TYR A 54 -5.52 4.39 1.75
CA TYR A 54 -4.65 5.31 1.02
C TYR A 54 -5.36 6.56 0.50
N PHE A 55 -4.61 7.66 0.53
CA PHE A 55 -5.06 9.01 0.23
C PHE A 55 -4.21 9.63 -0.86
N ARG A 56 -4.68 10.75 -1.43
CA ARG A 56 -3.91 11.50 -2.43
C ARG A 56 -2.56 11.95 -1.86
N ASN A 57 -2.56 12.49 -0.64
CA ASN A 57 -1.40 12.96 0.12
C ASN A 57 -1.76 13.00 1.63
N ALA A 58 -0.83 13.42 2.48
CA ALA A 58 -0.99 13.48 3.93
C ALA A 58 -1.95 14.59 4.43
N ASN A 59 -2.27 15.58 3.60
CA ASN A 59 -3.17 16.69 3.97
C ASN A 59 -4.63 16.36 3.62
N ASP A 60 -4.86 15.61 2.54
CA ASP A 60 -6.19 15.22 2.04
C ASP A 60 -6.67 13.88 2.65
N ARG A 61 -6.59 13.76 3.98
CA ARG A 61 -6.93 12.52 4.73
C ARG A 61 -8.42 12.35 5.00
N ASP A 62 -9.22 13.35 4.67
CA ASP A 62 -10.69 13.34 4.74
C ASP A 62 -11.33 12.52 3.60
N LYS A 63 -10.60 12.31 2.49
CA LYS A 63 -11.11 11.65 1.27
C LYS A 63 -10.27 10.41 0.91
N PRO A 64 -10.58 9.23 1.49
CA PRO A 64 -9.88 8.00 1.13
C PRO A 64 -10.12 7.66 -0.35
N LEU A 65 -9.05 7.26 -1.04
CA LEU A 65 -9.12 6.81 -2.44
C LEU A 65 -9.33 5.29 -2.54
N GLY A 66 -9.16 4.58 -1.44
CA GLY A 66 -9.44 3.16 -1.30
C GLY A 66 -8.80 2.58 -0.05
N SER A 67 -9.19 1.34 0.26
CA SER A 67 -8.68 0.57 1.39
C SER A 67 -8.38 -0.86 0.96
N ILE A 68 -7.52 -1.51 1.74
CA ILE A 68 -7.24 -2.94 1.67
C ILE A 68 -7.48 -3.48 3.08
N GLU A 69 -8.57 -4.22 3.25
CA GLU A 69 -8.80 -4.95 4.49
C GLU A 69 -7.78 -6.08 4.59
N ILE A 70 -7.02 -6.12 5.68
CA ILE A 70 -5.94 -7.11 5.84
C ILE A 70 -6.52 -8.53 5.87
N SER A 71 -7.74 -8.71 6.37
CA SER A 71 -8.47 -9.98 6.36
C SER A 71 -8.81 -10.50 4.96
N GLN A 72 -8.81 -9.65 3.93
CA GLN A 72 -9.07 -10.03 2.53
C GLN A 72 -7.79 -10.38 1.76
N ILE A 73 -6.61 -10.25 2.39
CA ILE A 73 -5.33 -10.59 1.78
C ILE A 73 -5.17 -12.10 1.75
N SER A 74 -5.04 -12.66 0.56
CA SER A 74 -4.75 -14.09 0.36
C SER A 74 -3.26 -14.36 0.19
N VAL A 75 -2.50 -13.37 -0.28
CA VAL A 75 -1.04 -13.48 -0.50
C VAL A 75 -0.37 -12.17 -0.17
N LEU A 76 0.72 -12.24 0.59
CA LEU A 76 1.59 -11.12 0.91
C LEU A 76 3.04 -11.55 0.81
N PHE A 77 3.83 -10.87 -0.02
CA PHE A 77 5.26 -11.14 -0.17
C PHE A 77 6.05 -9.83 -0.24
N CYS A 78 7.09 -9.74 0.57
CA CYS A 78 8.20 -8.84 0.33
C CYS A 78 9.08 -9.42 -0.79
N SER A 79 9.74 -8.55 -1.55
CA SER A 79 10.73 -8.97 -2.56
C SER A 79 10.16 -9.98 -3.57
N PRO A 80 9.14 -9.62 -4.36
CA PRO A 80 8.40 -10.54 -5.24
C PRO A 80 9.20 -10.91 -6.50
N GLN A 81 10.47 -11.32 -6.37
CA GLN A 81 11.41 -11.52 -7.47
C GLN A 81 11.00 -12.66 -8.42
N SER A 82 10.30 -13.66 -7.89
CA SER A 82 9.72 -14.76 -8.68
C SER A 82 8.47 -14.35 -9.46
N HIS A 83 7.86 -13.20 -9.13
CA HIS A 83 6.64 -12.76 -9.80
C HIS A 83 6.95 -12.31 -11.23
N ARG A 84 6.15 -12.75 -12.22
CA ARG A 84 6.33 -12.43 -13.65
C ARG A 84 6.47 -10.93 -13.99
N LYS A 85 5.91 -10.04 -13.15
CA LYS A 85 5.97 -8.58 -13.31
C LYS A 85 7.23 -7.93 -12.71
N TRP A 86 8.01 -8.68 -11.92
CA TRP A 86 9.19 -8.18 -11.20
C TRP A 86 10.22 -7.51 -12.11
N ARG A 87 10.64 -8.21 -13.17
CA ARG A 87 11.66 -7.69 -14.11
C ARG A 87 11.30 -6.31 -14.67
N TRP A 88 10.01 -6.07 -14.91
CA TRP A 88 9.55 -4.77 -15.39
C TRP A 88 9.61 -3.72 -14.27
N ILE A 89 9.11 -4.04 -13.07
CA ILE A 89 9.16 -3.14 -11.89
C ILE A 89 10.60 -2.71 -11.61
N GLN A 90 11.51 -3.67 -11.47
CA GLN A 90 12.91 -3.41 -11.15
C GLN A 90 13.58 -2.51 -12.19
N LYS A 91 13.34 -2.77 -13.49
CA LYS A 91 13.88 -1.95 -14.58
C LYS A 91 13.32 -0.53 -14.57
N THR A 92 12.02 -0.38 -14.30
CA THR A 92 11.32 0.91 -14.39
C THR A 92 11.61 1.82 -13.19
N PHE A 93 11.59 1.27 -11.98
CA PHE A 93 11.73 2.05 -10.75
C PHE A 93 13.15 2.01 -10.16
N LYS A 94 14.03 1.14 -10.67
CA LYS A 94 15.41 0.96 -10.18
C LYS A 94 15.47 0.74 -8.66
N CYS A 95 14.47 0.06 -8.10
CA CYS A 95 14.32 -0.17 -6.67
C CYS A 95 14.96 -1.50 -6.23
N SER A 96 15.30 -1.59 -4.94
CA SER A 96 15.68 -2.86 -4.30
C SER A 96 14.47 -3.82 -4.27
N PRO A 97 14.66 -5.15 -4.34
CA PRO A 97 13.61 -6.12 -4.05
C PRO A 97 12.89 -5.84 -2.73
N ASP A 98 13.65 -5.51 -1.67
CA ASP A 98 13.10 -5.33 -0.33
C ASP A 98 12.23 -4.09 -0.20
N SER A 99 12.36 -3.14 -1.13
CA SER A 99 11.50 -1.96 -1.22
C SER A 99 10.17 -2.26 -1.92
N VAL A 100 9.88 -3.50 -2.32
CA VAL A 100 8.63 -3.84 -3.04
C VAL A 100 7.81 -4.86 -2.26
N LEU A 101 6.58 -4.45 -1.93
CA LEU A 101 5.56 -5.29 -1.33
C LEU A 101 4.51 -5.69 -2.37
N PHE A 102 4.28 -6.99 -2.51
CA PHE A 102 3.18 -7.54 -3.29
C PHE A 102 2.04 -7.97 -2.38
N ILE A 103 0.81 -7.57 -2.73
CA ILE A 103 -0.42 -7.94 -2.02
C ILE A 103 -1.43 -8.46 -3.05
N GLN A 104 -1.96 -9.66 -2.83
CA GLN A 104 -3.19 -10.13 -3.46
C GLN A 104 -4.33 -9.99 -2.45
N ALA A 105 -5.30 -9.13 -2.74
CA ALA A 105 -6.52 -9.00 -1.96
C ALA A 105 -7.73 -9.12 -2.88
N ALA A 106 -8.63 -10.05 -2.58
CA ALA A 106 -9.71 -10.46 -3.49
C ALA A 106 -9.18 -10.70 -4.93
N ASP A 107 -9.75 -10.03 -5.93
CA ASP A 107 -9.39 -10.11 -7.34
C ASP A 107 -8.26 -9.14 -7.75
N ARG A 108 -7.72 -8.35 -6.81
CA ARG A 108 -6.77 -7.28 -7.10
C ARG A 108 -5.35 -7.57 -6.61
N GLN A 109 -4.42 -7.36 -7.54
CA GLN A 109 -2.98 -7.35 -7.30
C GLN A 109 -2.49 -5.92 -7.06
N TYR A 110 -1.82 -5.70 -5.93
CA TYR A 110 -1.14 -4.47 -5.60
C TYR A 110 0.37 -4.72 -5.58
N PHE A 111 1.12 -3.84 -6.22
CA PHE A 111 2.54 -3.66 -5.97
C PHE A 111 2.71 -2.29 -5.32
N LEU A 112 3.27 -2.28 -4.13
CA LEU A 112 3.61 -1.07 -3.39
C LEU A 112 5.14 -0.98 -3.37
N ILE A 113 5.66 0.17 -3.78
CA ILE A 113 7.10 0.41 -3.83
C ILE A 113 7.42 1.53 -2.84
N ASP A 114 8.35 1.25 -1.94
CA ASP A 114 8.94 2.25 -1.07
C ASP A 114 9.98 3.07 -1.86
N GLU A 115 9.89 4.39 -1.71
CA GLU A 115 10.86 5.32 -2.25
C GLU A 115 11.92 5.50 -1.16
N ASN A 116 12.91 4.61 -1.12
CA ASN A 116 14.08 4.68 -0.21
C ASN A 116 14.57 6.12 0.03
#